data_AF-A0A2A3N6Z0-F1
#
_entry.id   AF-A0A2A3N6Z0-F1
#
_cell.length_a   1.000
_cell.length_b   1.000
_cell.length_c   1.000
_cell.angle_alpha   90.00
_cell.angle_beta   90.00
_cell.angle_gamma   90.00
#
_symmetry.space_group_name_H-M   'P 1'
#
loop_
_entity.id
_entity.type
_entity.pdbx_description
1 polymer ?
#
loop_
_entity_poly.entity_id
_entity_poly.type
_entity_poly.pdbx_seq_one_letter_code
_entity_poly.pdbx_strand_id
1 'polypeptide(L)'
;MFKKLNWNKMEEENMKISYYKENMLEMTHKIRDLIKKCSHLKINSSRKDNDIRKDIYTYLMQELQSLMCGIELSPSLQDDSFYYYWEGKTLDKKQMEDCQYLFLEFLFNGFYFLFFVRVENYLRLIANDINKEKKSIMETFRNLAKEYNLGKEDENLFSIFSELRNLSHNGGFYSNKNNKSVEFKGYKFIFEKGNSTKLPFSMIESNIFIAEHIIDLIEKINQKTEKIDYIEDNYAKIEFTYE
;
A
#
# COMPACT_ATOMS: atom_id res chain seq x y z
N MET A 1 1.41 13.55 -45.31
CA MET A 1 -0.06 13.66 -45.22
C MET A 1 -0.48 13.16 -43.84
N PHE A 2 -0.42 14.02 -42.83
CA PHE A 2 -0.77 13.67 -41.45
C PHE A 2 -2.27 13.87 -41.24
N LYS A 3 -2.97 12.83 -40.80
CA LYS A 3 -4.39 12.91 -40.45
C LYS A 3 -4.54 13.83 -39.23
N LYS A 4 -5.25 14.95 -39.41
CA LYS A 4 -5.75 15.78 -38.32
C LYS A 4 -6.61 14.91 -37.41
N LEU A 5 -6.14 14.67 -36.18
CA LEU A 5 -6.97 14.17 -35.10
C LEU A 5 -8.02 15.24 -34.78
N ASN A 6 -9.28 14.85 -34.86
CA ASN A 6 -10.43 15.71 -34.64
C ASN A 6 -10.63 15.82 -33.11
N TRP A 7 -10.12 16.89 -32.50
CA TRP A 7 -10.19 17.16 -31.05
C TRP A 7 -11.56 17.69 -30.58
N ASN A 8 -12.62 17.47 -31.35
CA ASN A 8 -13.96 17.94 -31.00
C ASN A 8 -14.89 16.74 -30.80
N LYS A 9 -14.75 16.07 -29.65
CA LYS A 9 -15.74 15.26 -28.92
C LYS A 9 -15.04 14.50 -27.78
N MET A 10 -14.43 15.22 -26.85
CA MET A 10 -14.53 14.78 -25.45
C MET A 10 -15.77 15.50 -24.93
N GLU A 11 -16.90 14.80 -24.93
CA GLU A 11 -17.97 15.18 -24.03
C GLU A 11 -17.33 15.21 -22.64
N GLU A 12 -17.34 16.37 -21.99
CA GLU A 12 -17.08 16.48 -20.56
C GLU A 12 -18.13 15.61 -19.88
N GLU A 13 -17.81 14.32 -19.72
CA GLU A 13 -18.43 13.51 -18.69
C GLU A 13 -18.18 14.30 -17.42
N ASN A 14 -19.23 14.97 -16.94
CA ASN A 14 -19.31 15.51 -15.60
C ASN A 14 -18.97 14.36 -14.66
N MET A 15 -17.67 14.19 -14.36
CA MET A 15 -17.19 13.47 -13.20
C MET A 15 -17.78 14.23 -12.03
N LYS A 16 -19.03 13.88 -11.67
CA LYS A 16 -19.53 14.04 -10.32
C LYS A 16 -18.62 13.16 -9.49
N ILE A 17 -17.49 13.73 -9.07
CA ILE A 17 -16.67 13.18 -8.01
C ILE A 17 -17.63 13.13 -6.82
N SER A 18 -18.18 11.95 -6.59
CA SER A 18 -18.98 11.66 -5.42
C SER A 18 -18.01 11.77 -4.25
N TYR A 19 -17.94 12.96 -3.66
CA TYR A 19 -17.31 13.17 -2.37
C TYR A 19 -18.08 12.33 -1.35
N TYR A 20 -17.74 11.05 -1.26
CA TYR A 20 -17.89 10.35 0.00
C TYR A 20 -17.00 11.13 0.95
N LYS A 21 -17.63 11.90 1.85
CA LYS A 21 -16.93 12.58 2.92
C LYS A 21 -16.47 11.49 3.89
N GLU A 22 -15.45 10.75 3.47
CA GLU A 22 -14.82 9.71 4.24
C GLU A 22 -14.44 10.30 5.61
N ASN A 23 -14.75 9.56 6.66
CA ASN A 23 -14.42 10.02 8.00
C ASN A 23 -12.91 9.84 8.21
N MET A 24 -12.13 10.82 7.76
CA MET A 24 -10.66 10.80 7.87
C MET A 24 -10.21 10.62 9.33
N LEU A 25 -10.97 11.15 10.30
CA LEU A 25 -10.70 10.91 11.71
C LEU A 25 -10.82 9.42 12.08
N GLU A 26 -11.85 8.72 11.59
CA GLU A 26 -11.97 7.27 11.77
C GLU A 26 -10.81 6.52 11.09
N MET A 27 -10.41 6.93 9.88
CA MET A 27 -9.29 6.31 9.18
C MET A 27 -7.98 6.47 9.95
N THR A 28 -7.71 7.66 10.50
CA THR A 28 -6.53 7.89 11.36
C THR A 28 -6.54 7.03 12.61
N HIS A 29 -7.70 6.79 13.23
CA HIS A 29 -7.81 5.86 14.37
C HIS A 29 -7.46 4.42 13.97
N LYS A 30 -8.00 3.93 12.85
CA LYS A 30 -7.67 2.58 12.34
C LYS A 30 -6.17 2.45 12.04
N ILE A 31 -5.58 3.45 11.37
CA ILE A 31 -4.14 3.48 11.10
C ILE A 31 -3.33 3.47 12.40
N ARG A 32 -3.74 4.28 13.39
CA ARG A 32 -3.09 4.33 14.71
C ARG A 32 -3.11 2.99 15.42
N ASP A 33 -4.19 2.23 15.30
CA ASP A 33 -4.27 0.90 15.89
C ASP A 33 -3.39 -0.11 15.16
N LEU A 34 -3.23 -0.01 13.83
CA LEU A 34 -2.22 -0.78 13.09
C LEU A 34 -0.79 -0.43 13.51
N ILE A 35 -0.47 0.85 13.73
CA ILE A 35 0.83 1.29 14.24
C ILE A 35 1.10 0.66 15.61
N LYS A 36 0.13 0.69 16.52
CA LYS A 36 0.25 0.05 17.85
C LYS A 36 0.46 -1.45 17.73
N LYS A 37 -0.26 -2.11 16.82
CA LYS A 37 -0.09 -3.55 16.55
C LYS A 37 1.33 -3.87 16.09
N CYS A 38 1.86 -3.17 15.10
CA CYS A 38 3.24 -3.36 14.66
C CYS A 38 4.25 -3.08 15.79
N SER A 39 4.03 -2.02 16.58
CA SER A 39 4.88 -1.72 17.73
C SER A 39 4.87 -2.85 18.76
N HIS A 40 3.71 -3.42 19.06
CA HIS A 40 3.57 -4.54 19.98
C HIS A 40 4.29 -5.79 19.46
N LEU A 41 4.09 -6.13 18.18
CA LEU A 41 4.76 -7.26 17.53
C LEU A 41 6.29 -7.10 17.52
N LYS A 42 6.78 -5.88 17.29
CA LYS A 42 8.22 -5.57 17.36
C LYS A 42 8.78 -5.76 18.77
N ILE A 43 8.12 -5.19 19.78
CA ILE A 43 8.57 -5.22 21.18
C ILE A 43 8.59 -6.65 21.71
N ASN A 44 7.59 -7.45 21.35
CA ASN A 44 7.47 -8.83 21.82
C ASN A 44 8.25 -9.85 21.00
N SER A 45 8.90 -9.42 19.90
CA SER A 45 9.74 -10.29 19.11
C SER A 45 11.01 -10.66 19.88
N SER A 46 11.26 -11.96 20.04
CA SER A 46 12.49 -12.49 20.64
C SER A 46 13.69 -12.46 19.68
N ARG A 47 13.50 -11.99 18.44
CA ARG A 47 14.57 -11.92 17.43
C ARG A 47 15.56 -10.81 17.78
N LYS A 48 16.80 -11.03 17.34
CA LYS A 48 17.90 -10.07 17.46
C LYS A 48 17.58 -8.81 16.64
N ASP A 49 18.25 -7.73 16.97
CA ASP A 49 18.27 -6.54 16.10
C ASP A 49 18.91 -6.89 14.75
N ASN A 50 18.53 -6.16 13.69
CA ASN A 50 18.92 -6.44 12.31
C ASN A 50 18.38 -7.76 11.74
N ASP A 51 17.44 -8.41 12.43
CA ASP A 51 16.70 -9.55 11.87
C ASP A 51 15.45 -9.02 11.17
N ILE A 52 15.33 -9.30 9.87
CA ILE A 52 14.23 -8.77 9.05
C ILE A 52 12.85 -9.10 9.61
N ARG A 53 12.69 -10.21 10.34
CA ARG A 53 11.41 -10.63 10.93
C ARG A 53 10.95 -9.71 12.07
N LYS A 54 11.89 -9.04 12.73
CA LYS A 54 11.61 -7.97 13.70
C LYS A 54 11.55 -6.61 13.01
N ASP A 55 12.48 -6.35 12.11
CA ASP A 55 12.64 -5.02 11.51
C ASP A 55 11.56 -4.66 10.51
N ILE A 56 10.92 -5.64 9.87
CA ILE A 56 9.75 -5.42 9.02
C ILE A 56 8.69 -4.59 9.73
N TYR A 57 8.44 -4.81 11.02
CA TYR A 57 7.45 -4.04 11.78
C TYR A 57 7.85 -2.58 11.95
N THR A 58 9.15 -2.25 12.01
CA THR A 58 9.63 -0.86 11.98
C THR A 58 9.26 -0.21 10.66
N TYR A 59 9.50 -0.90 9.53
CA TYR A 59 9.17 -0.37 8.21
C TYR A 59 7.68 -0.17 8.02
N LEU A 60 6.86 -1.17 8.37
CA LEU A 60 5.40 -1.03 8.26
C LEU A 60 4.87 0.12 9.14
N MET A 61 5.41 0.29 10.36
CA MET A 61 5.08 1.43 11.21
C MET A 61 5.41 2.76 10.54
N GLN A 62 6.59 2.90 9.93
CA GLN A 62 7.00 4.14 9.27
C GLN A 62 6.06 4.50 8.11
N GLU A 63 5.68 3.52 7.28
CA GLU A 63 4.74 3.76 6.17
C GLU A 63 3.35 4.15 6.70
N LEU A 64 2.86 3.47 7.74
CA LEU A 64 1.57 3.80 8.39
C LEU A 64 1.58 5.17 9.08
N GLN A 65 2.68 5.53 9.75
CA GLN A 65 2.86 6.85 10.37
C GLN A 65 2.88 7.95 9.33
N SER A 66 3.55 7.73 8.20
CA SER A 66 3.60 8.68 7.09
C SER A 66 2.22 8.90 6.48
N LEU A 67 1.45 7.83 6.27
CA LEU A 67 0.05 7.91 5.83
C LEU A 67 -0.81 8.70 6.81
N MET A 68 -0.74 8.38 8.12
CA MET A 68 -1.51 9.08 9.16
C MET A 68 -1.15 10.58 9.20
N CYS A 69 0.13 10.91 9.20
CA CYS A 69 0.63 12.28 9.22
C CYS A 69 0.13 13.06 7.99
N GLY A 70 0.22 12.48 6.79
CA GLY A 70 -0.30 13.10 5.57
C GLY A 70 -1.80 13.39 5.67
N ILE A 71 -2.60 12.44 6.16
CA ILE A 71 -4.04 12.64 6.34
C ILE A 71 -4.31 13.79 7.34
N GLU A 72 -3.65 13.78 8.50
CA GLU A 72 -3.82 14.79 9.55
C GLU A 72 -3.38 16.19 9.11
N LEU A 73 -2.37 16.29 8.23
CA LEU A 73 -1.90 17.57 7.68
C LEU A 73 -2.72 18.07 6.48
N SER A 74 -3.41 17.17 5.77
CA SER A 74 -4.19 17.50 4.57
C SER A 74 -5.20 18.65 4.72
N PRO A 75 -5.86 18.88 5.90
CA PRO A 75 -6.77 20.02 6.05
C PRO A 75 -6.06 21.38 5.93
N SER A 76 -4.75 21.44 6.15
CA SER A 76 -3.97 22.68 5.95
C SER A 76 -3.96 23.14 4.49
N LEU A 77 -4.26 22.23 3.54
CA LEU A 77 -4.43 22.57 2.12
C LEU A 77 -5.76 23.31 1.84
N GLN A 78 -6.61 23.49 2.86
CA GLN A 78 -7.82 24.33 2.83
C GLN A 78 -7.58 25.71 3.48
N ASP A 79 -6.34 26.06 3.82
CA ASP A 79 -5.97 27.35 4.42
C ASP A 79 -5.27 28.24 3.38
N ASP A 80 -5.86 29.41 3.10
CA ASP A 80 -5.32 30.41 2.16
C ASP A 80 -3.89 30.85 2.52
N SER A 81 -3.54 30.86 3.81
CA SER A 81 -2.22 31.28 4.29
C SER A 81 -1.10 30.37 3.78
N PHE A 82 -1.39 29.07 3.58
CA PHE A 82 -0.44 28.10 3.03
C PHE A 82 -0.02 28.49 1.62
N TYR A 83 -0.98 28.76 0.73
CA TYR A 83 -0.70 29.13 -0.66
C TYR A 83 -0.16 30.54 -0.80
N TYR A 84 -0.58 31.47 0.06
CA TYR A 84 0.00 32.80 0.07
C TYR A 84 1.49 32.77 0.43
N TYR A 85 1.87 31.97 1.43
CA TYR A 85 3.28 31.78 1.79
C TYR A 85 4.08 31.07 0.69
N TRP A 86 3.48 30.05 0.05
CA TRP A 86 4.18 29.19 -0.91
C TRP A 86 4.25 29.76 -2.34
N GLU A 87 3.14 30.28 -2.86
CA GLU A 87 3.01 30.77 -4.25
C GLU A 87 2.81 32.29 -4.35
N GLY A 88 2.70 33.01 -3.23
CA GLY A 88 2.46 34.47 -3.23
C GLY A 88 1.03 34.87 -3.67
N LYS A 89 0.10 33.92 -3.72
CA LYS A 89 -1.31 34.15 -4.09
C LYS A 89 -2.25 33.31 -3.24
N THR A 90 -3.49 33.75 -3.12
CA THR A 90 -4.59 32.95 -2.56
C THR A 90 -5.24 32.11 -3.66
N LEU A 91 -5.70 30.92 -3.31
CA LEU A 91 -6.51 30.08 -4.20
C LEU A 91 -8.00 30.27 -3.86
N ASP A 92 -8.88 29.99 -4.82
CA ASP A 92 -10.29 29.87 -4.47
C ASP A 92 -10.59 28.55 -3.75
N LYS A 93 -11.75 28.46 -3.10
CA LYS A 93 -12.15 27.28 -2.33
C LYS A 93 -12.13 25.99 -3.15
N LYS A 94 -12.58 26.03 -4.41
CA LYS A 94 -12.62 24.85 -5.27
C LYS A 94 -11.20 24.39 -5.61
N GLN A 95 -10.31 25.33 -5.92
CA GLN A 95 -8.90 25.02 -6.17
C GLN A 95 -8.23 24.37 -4.94
N MET A 96 -8.53 24.86 -3.73
CA MET A 96 -8.04 24.24 -2.49
C MET A 96 -8.60 22.83 -2.28
N GLU A 97 -9.90 22.61 -2.50
CA GLU A 97 -10.55 21.29 -2.50
C GLU A 97 -9.88 20.32 -3.50
N ASP A 98 -9.63 20.78 -4.73
CA ASP A 98 -8.95 20.00 -5.77
C ASP A 98 -7.50 19.68 -5.37
N CYS A 99 -6.76 20.62 -4.78
CA CYS A 99 -5.40 20.40 -4.28
C CYS A 99 -5.36 19.36 -3.16
N GLN A 100 -6.28 19.43 -2.19
CA GLN A 100 -6.36 18.44 -1.12
C GLN A 100 -6.72 17.06 -1.67
N TYR A 101 -7.65 16.98 -2.61
CA TYR A 101 -8.04 15.72 -3.27
C TYR A 101 -6.83 15.06 -3.96
N LEU A 102 -6.11 15.82 -4.79
CA LEU A 102 -4.94 15.31 -5.51
C LEU A 102 -3.81 14.89 -4.55
N PHE A 103 -3.61 15.64 -3.46
CA PHE A 103 -2.66 15.26 -2.42
C PHE A 103 -3.04 13.94 -1.75
N LEU A 104 -4.31 13.74 -1.41
CA LEU A 104 -4.79 12.49 -0.79
C LEU A 104 -4.67 11.30 -1.76
N GLU A 105 -5.04 11.46 -3.03
CA GLU A 105 -4.82 10.42 -4.04
C GLU A 105 -3.34 10.05 -4.16
N PHE A 106 -2.45 11.04 -4.22
CA PHE A 106 -1.01 10.81 -4.24
C PHE A 106 -0.55 10.07 -2.98
N LEU A 107 -0.98 10.52 -1.80
CA LEU A 107 -0.62 9.94 -0.51
C LEU A 107 -1.05 8.47 -0.41
N PHE A 108 -2.29 8.16 -0.83
CA PHE A 108 -2.84 6.81 -0.75
C PHE A 108 -2.14 5.85 -1.71
N ASN A 109 -1.86 6.28 -2.94
CA ASN A 109 -1.10 5.49 -3.91
C ASN A 109 0.36 5.30 -3.47
N GLY A 110 1.00 6.37 -2.97
CA GLY A 110 2.37 6.35 -2.47
C GLY A 110 2.54 5.41 -1.29
N PHE A 111 1.64 5.48 -0.31
CA PHE A 111 1.59 4.54 0.82
C PHE A 111 1.53 3.10 0.32
N TYR A 112 0.60 2.79 -0.58
CA TYR A 112 0.41 1.42 -1.04
C TYR A 112 1.67 0.86 -1.71
N PHE A 113 2.31 1.66 -2.56
CA PHE A 113 3.54 1.27 -3.26
C PHE A 113 4.67 1.01 -2.27
N LEU A 114 4.94 1.93 -1.35
CA LEU A 114 6.02 1.80 -0.37
C LEU A 114 5.76 0.62 0.57
N PHE A 115 4.53 0.50 1.09
CA PHE A 115 4.11 -0.62 1.91
C PHE A 115 4.31 -1.96 1.19
N PHE A 116 3.96 -2.06 -0.09
CA PHE A 116 4.23 -3.24 -0.91
C PHE A 116 5.72 -3.56 -1.03
N VAL A 117 6.57 -2.55 -1.29
CA VAL A 117 8.02 -2.76 -1.41
C VAL A 117 8.61 -3.31 -0.10
N ARG A 118 8.18 -2.82 1.07
CA ARG A 118 8.62 -3.35 2.37
C ARG A 118 8.27 -4.82 2.52
N VAL A 119 7.04 -5.19 2.19
CA VAL A 119 6.54 -6.58 2.28
C VAL A 119 7.22 -7.47 1.25
N GLU A 120 7.39 -7.02 0.01
CA GLU A 120 8.08 -7.75 -1.06
C GLU A 120 9.53 -8.07 -0.64
N ASN A 121 10.28 -7.08 -0.16
CA ASN A 121 11.66 -7.27 0.28
C ASN A 121 11.76 -8.25 1.45
N TYR A 122 10.87 -8.13 2.44
CA TYR A 122 10.77 -9.10 3.55
C TYR A 122 10.55 -10.51 3.02
N LEU A 123 9.54 -10.74 2.17
CA LEU A 123 9.24 -12.07 1.64
C LEU A 123 10.39 -12.64 0.81
N ARG A 124 11.10 -11.80 0.05
CA ARG A 124 12.29 -12.21 -0.71
C ARG A 124 13.42 -12.64 0.21
N LEU A 125 13.68 -11.92 1.30
CA LEU A 125 14.69 -12.31 2.28
C LEU A 125 14.36 -13.65 2.95
N ILE A 126 13.11 -13.83 3.40
CA ILE A 126 12.65 -15.11 3.93
C ILE A 126 12.83 -16.23 2.91
N ALA A 127 12.42 -16.00 1.65
CA ALA A 127 12.52 -17.02 0.61
C ALA A 127 13.96 -17.33 0.19
N ASN A 128 14.84 -16.33 0.18
CA ASN A 128 16.25 -16.50 -0.18
C ASN A 128 16.97 -17.35 0.87
N ASP A 129 16.71 -17.13 2.16
CA ASP A 129 17.29 -17.90 3.27
C ASP A 129 17.03 -19.42 3.13
N ILE A 130 15.85 -19.79 2.60
CA ILE A 130 15.47 -21.19 2.35
C ILE A 130 15.61 -21.64 0.88
N ASN A 131 16.30 -20.86 0.04
CA ASN A 131 16.52 -21.14 -1.39
C ASN A 131 15.22 -21.38 -2.20
N LYS A 132 14.17 -20.60 -1.92
CA LYS A 132 12.85 -20.64 -2.59
C LYS A 132 12.52 -19.37 -3.39
N GLU A 133 13.41 -18.38 -3.43
CA GLU A 133 13.19 -17.13 -4.15
C GLU A 133 13.02 -17.37 -5.67
N LYS A 134 12.17 -16.54 -6.30
CA LYS A 134 11.96 -16.48 -7.75
C LYS A 134 11.91 -15.02 -8.21
N LYS A 135 12.14 -14.80 -9.50
CA LYS A 135 12.03 -13.47 -10.12
C LYS A 135 10.65 -12.85 -9.86
N SER A 136 9.58 -13.62 -10.07
CA SER A 136 8.22 -13.17 -9.76
C SER A 136 7.95 -13.26 -8.26
N ILE A 137 7.50 -12.14 -7.67
CA ILE A 137 7.12 -12.12 -6.25
C ILE A 137 5.93 -13.04 -5.96
N MET A 138 4.98 -13.16 -6.89
CA MET A 138 3.86 -14.10 -6.74
C MET A 138 4.32 -15.56 -6.73
N GLU A 139 5.34 -15.91 -7.52
CA GLU A 139 5.91 -17.26 -7.48
C GLU A 139 6.70 -17.51 -6.19
N THR A 140 7.46 -16.50 -5.75
CA THR A 140 8.15 -16.52 -4.46
C THR A 140 7.15 -16.77 -3.33
N PHE A 141 6.06 -16.00 -3.28
CA PHE A 141 5.02 -16.16 -2.27
C PHE A 141 4.35 -17.54 -2.33
N ARG A 142 4.07 -18.08 -3.53
CA ARG A 142 3.53 -19.46 -3.64
C ARG A 142 4.48 -20.52 -3.10
N ASN A 143 5.79 -20.33 -3.24
CA ASN A 143 6.76 -21.25 -2.65
C ASN A 143 6.74 -21.15 -1.12
N LEU A 144 6.72 -19.92 -0.57
CA LEU A 144 6.57 -19.70 0.87
C LEU A 144 5.26 -20.27 1.41
N ALA A 145 4.15 -20.08 0.69
CA ALA A 145 2.85 -20.61 1.05
C ALA A 145 2.85 -22.14 1.16
N LYS A 146 3.54 -22.83 0.25
CA LYS A 146 3.73 -24.29 0.34
C LYS A 146 4.64 -24.69 1.50
N GLU A 147 5.79 -24.04 1.62
CA GLU A 147 6.78 -24.35 2.67
C GLU A 147 6.19 -24.20 4.08
N TYR A 148 5.45 -23.12 4.28
CA TYR A 148 4.87 -22.75 5.57
C TYR A 148 3.41 -23.19 5.73
N ASN A 149 2.86 -23.95 4.77
CA ASN A 149 1.47 -24.42 4.80
C ASN A 149 0.49 -23.26 5.08
N LEU A 150 0.60 -22.18 4.31
CA LEU A 150 -0.34 -21.05 4.31
C LEU A 150 -1.61 -21.45 3.56
N GLY A 151 -2.73 -20.88 4.00
CA GLY A 151 -4.06 -21.24 3.49
C GLY A 151 -4.40 -20.54 2.18
N LYS A 152 -5.50 -20.97 1.56
CA LYS A 152 -5.96 -20.36 0.31
C LYS A 152 -6.33 -18.87 0.47
N GLU A 153 -6.85 -18.50 1.65
CA GLU A 153 -7.13 -17.09 1.94
C GLU A 153 -5.86 -16.23 1.93
N ASP A 154 -4.73 -16.75 2.43
CA ASP A 154 -3.44 -16.01 2.44
C ASP A 154 -2.94 -15.78 1.00
N GLU A 155 -3.09 -16.79 0.13
CA GLU A 155 -2.81 -16.65 -1.31
C GLU A 155 -3.72 -15.65 -2.00
N ASN A 156 -5.01 -15.63 -1.65
CA ASN A 156 -5.97 -14.70 -2.21
C ASN A 156 -5.64 -13.27 -1.80
N LEU A 157 -5.33 -13.05 -0.51
CA LEU A 157 -4.87 -11.75 0.01
C LEU A 157 -3.64 -11.27 -0.74
N PHE A 158 -2.58 -12.09 -0.82
CA PHE A 158 -1.35 -11.68 -1.48
C PHE A 158 -1.54 -11.49 -2.98
N SER A 159 -2.42 -12.28 -3.60
CA SER A 159 -2.83 -12.06 -4.99
C SER A 159 -3.49 -10.71 -5.19
N ILE A 160 -4.44 -10.31 -4.32
CA ILE A 160 -5.07 -8.98 -4.38
C ILE A 160 -3.99 -7.91 -4.20
N PHE A 161 -3.12 -8.09 -3.20
CA PHE A 161 -2.03 -7.16 -2.88
C PHE A 161 -1.10 -6.92 -4.09
N SER A 162 -0.72 -7.99 -4.78
CA SER A 162 0.12 -7.89 -5.97
C SER A 162 -0.60 -7.29 -7.18
N GLU A 163 -1.88 -7.58 -7.40
CA GLU A 163 -2.61 -7.02 -8.54
C GLU A 163 -2.80 -5.51 -8.38
N LEU A 164 -3.20 -5.07 -7.19
CA LEU A 164 -3.36 -3.65 -6.87
C LEU A 164 -2.04 -2.88 -7.07
N ARG A 165 -0.89 -3.44 -6.66
CA ARG A 165 0.42 -2.82 -6.93
C ARG A 165 0.68 -2.70 -8.43
N ASN A 166 0.30 -3.69 -9.24
CA ASN A 166 0.46 -3.61 -10.69
C ASN A 166 -0.44 -2.54 -11.33
N LEU A 167 -1.57 -2.19 -10.73
CA LEU A 167 -2.40 -1.08 -11.19
C LEU A 167 -1.70 0.26 -11.00
N SER A 168 -0.97 0.47 -9.89
CA SER A 168 -0.21 1.70 -9.67
C SER A 168 0.83 1.96 -10.77
N HIS A 169 1.38 0.90 -11.40
CA HIS A 169 2.30 1.04 -12.54
C HIS A 169 1.62 1.37 -13.86
N ASN A 170 0.32 1.09 -14.00
CA ASN A 170 -0.45 1.22 -15.24
C ASN A 170 -1.51 2.32 -15.16
N GLY A 171 -1.34 3.30 -14.27
CA GLY A 171 -2.29 4.40 -14.10
C GLY A 171 -3.69 3.95 -13.67
N GLY A 172 -3.80 2.87 -12.91
CA GLY A 172 -5.08 2.32 -12.43
C GLY A 172 -5.74 1.31 -13.38
N PHE A 173 -5.19 1.07 -14.57
CA PHE A 173 -5.74 0.13 -15.54
C PHE A 173 -5.17 -1.28 -15.38
N TYR A 174 -6.05 -2.27 -15.39
CA TYR A 174 -5.64 -3.66 -15.39
C TYR A 174 -5.22 -4.10 -16.80
N SER A 175 -3.93 -4.39 -16.96
CA SER A 175 -3.29 -4.65 -18.27
C SER A 175 -3.03 -6.13 -18.56
N ASN A 176 -3.37 -7.02 -17.62
CA ASN A 176 -3.23 -8.46 -17.82
C ASN A 176 -4.13 -8.99 -18.95
N LYS A 177 -3.74 -10.12 -19.54
CA LYS A 177 -4.41 -10.69 -20.72
C LYS A 177 -5.88 -11.07 -20.47
N ASN A 178 -6.21 -11.49 -19.24
CA ASN A 178 -7.52 -12.03 -18.85
C ASN A 178 -8.05 -11.34 -17.59
N ASN A 179 -9.37 -11.17 -17.52
CA ASN A 179 -10.07 -10.72 -16.31
C ASN A 179 -9.76 -11.65 -15.13
N LYS A 180 -9.75 -11.07 -13.93
CA LYS A 180 -9.48 -11.80 -12.69
C LYS A 180 -10.44 -11.33 -11.61
N SER A 181 -10.95 -12.28 -10.85
CA SER A 181 -11.73 -12.01 -9.65
C SER A 181 -11.12 -12.79 -8.50
N VAL A 182 -10.97 -12.15 -7.35
CA VAL A 182 -10.44 -12.77 -6.15
C VAL A 182 -11.36 -12.45 -4.98
N GLU A 183 -11.73 -13.47 -4.21
CA GLU A 183 -12.54 -13.32 -3.00
C GLU A 183 -11.67 -13.44 -1.75
N PHE A 184 -11.90 -12.56 -0.80
CA PHE A 184 -11.20 -12.53 0.47
C PHE A 184 -12.10 -11.92 1.55
N LYS A 185 -12.30 -12.64 2.67
CA LYS A 185 -13.16 -12.23 3.79
C LYS A 185 -14.57 -11.76 3.38
N GLY A 186 -15.17 -12.43 2.39
CA GLY A 186 -16.51 -12.10 1.90
C GLY A 186 -16.57 -10.92 0.91
N TYR A 187 -15.44 -10.27 0.62
CA TYR A 187 -15.34 -9.20 -0.37
C TYR A 187 -14.77 -9.73 -1.68
N LYS A 188 -15.31 -9.23 -2.79
CA LYS A 188 -14.91 -9.61 -4.15
C LYS A 188 -14.15 -8.47 -4.81
N PHE A 189 -12.90 -8.72 -5.17
CA PHE A 189 -12.04 -7.80 -5.91
C PHE A 189 -12.06 -8.16 -7.38
N ILE A 190 -12.48 -7.22 -8.23
CA ILE A 190 -12.71 -7.44 -9.66
C ILE A 190 -11.71 -6.63 -10.48
N PHE A 191 -10.87 -7.35 -11.24
CA PHE A 191 -9.87 -6.80 -12.14
C PHE A 191 -10.28 -7.09 -13.59
N GLU A 192 -10.79 -6.07 -14.28
CA GLU A 192 -11.27 -6.15 -15.66
C GLU A 192 -10.26 -5.53 -16.62
N LYS A 193 -9.89 -6.28 -17.66
CA LYS A 193 -8.89 -5.81 -18.63
C LYS A 193 -9.33 -4.52 -19.29
N GLY A 194 -8.44 -3.52 -19.29
CA GLY A 194 -8.66 -2.23 -19.92
C GLY A 194 -9.62 -1.30 -19.17
N ASN A 195 -10.13 -1.74 -18.01
CA ASN A 195 -11.00 -0.92 -17.16
C ASN A 195 -10.26 -0.51 -15.88
N SER A 196 -10.75 0.56 -15.26
CA SER A 196 -10.40 0.90 -13.88
C SER A 196 -10.87 -0.22 -12.96
N THR A 197 -10.01 -0.63 -12.02
CA THR A 197 -10.38 -1.66 -11.05
C THR A 197 -11.47 -1.15 -10.11
N LYS A 198 -12.48 -1.98 -9.88
CA LYS A 198 -13.56 -1.68 -8.93
C LYS A 198 -13.19 -2.25 -7.57
N LEU A 199 -12.86 -1.37 -6.64
CA LEU A 199 -12.60 -1.73 -5.25
C LEU A 199 -13.92 -1.89 -4.49
N PRO A 200 -13.99 -2.81 -3.51
CA PRO A 200 -15.16 -2.97 -2.66
C PRO A 200 -15.35 -1.80 -1.68
N PHE A 201 -14.32 -0.99 -1.46
CA PHE A 201 -14.31 0.17 -0.56
C PHE A 201 -13.64 1.37 -1.24
N SER A 202 -13.59 2.51 -0.54
CA SER A 202 -12.70 3.61 -0.94
C SER A 202 -11.23 3.16 -0.99
N MET A 203 -10.37 3.99 -1.60
CA MET A 203 -8.94 3.70 -1.69
C MET A 203 -8.29 3.61 -0.31
N ILE A 204 -8.60 4.55 0.60
CA ILE A 204 -8.03 4.53 1.95
C ILE A 204 -8.53 3.36 2.79
N GLU A 205 -9.82 3.04 2.72
CA GLU A 205 -10.36 1.86 3.41
C GLU A 205 -9.74 0.58 2.87
N SER A 206 -9.56 0.48 1.55
CA SER A 206 -8.88 -0.65 0.91
C SER A 206 -7.43 -0.75 1.37
N ASN A 207 -6.72 0.37 1.47
CA ASN A 207 -5.34 0.41 1.95
C ASN A 207 -5.24 -0.08 3.40
N ILE A 208 -6.12 0.39 4.29
CA ILE A 208 -6.15 -0.01 5.71
C ILE A 208 -6.50 -1.48 5.84
N PHE A 209 -7.56 -1.93 5.16
CA PHE A 209 -8.02 -3.32 5.16
C PHE A 209 -6.92 -4.28 4.69
N ILE A 210 -6.24 -3.96 3.59
CA ILE A 210 -5.14 -4.77 3.08
C ILE A 210 -3.94 -4.74 4.03
N ALA A 211 -3.58 -3.57 4.57
CA ALA A 211 -2.46 -3.44 5.51
C ALA A 211 -2.67 -4.29 6.77
N GLU A 212 -3.87 -4.24 7.37
CA GLU A 212 -4.24 -5.05 8.53
C GLU A 212 -3.96 -6.54 8.31
N HIS A 213 -4.46 -7.07 7.20
CA HIS A 213 -4.35 -8.50 6.90
C HIS A 213 -2.97 -8.91 6.41
N ILE A 214 -2.21 -8.01 5.77
CA ILE A 214 -0.81 -8.27 5.44
C ILE A 214 0.06 -8.32 6.70
N ILE A 215 -0.22 -7.47 7.70
CA ILE A 215 0.47 -7.54 9.00
C ILE A 215 0.21 -8.89 9.68
N ASP A 216 -1.04 -9.38 9.68
CA ASP A 216 -1.39 -10.72 10.18
C ASP A 216 -0.64 -11.84 9.45
N LEU A 217 -0.59 -11.74 8.12
CA LEU A 217 0.12 -12.70 7.28
C LEU A 217 1.63 -12.74 7.61
N ILE A 218 2.25 -11.57 7.84
CA ILE A 218 3.65 -11.48 8.24
C ILE A 218 3.88 -12.12 9.60
N GLU A 219 3.03 -11.83 10.58
CA GLU A 219 3.09 -12.48 11.90
C GLU A 219 2.98 -14.00 11.79
N LYS A 220 2.04 -14.50 10.99
CA LYS A 220 1.88 -15.93 10.72
C LYS A 220 3.11 -16.57 10.08
N ILE A 221 3.77 -15.87 9.14
CA ILE A 221 5.03 -16.34 8.55
C ILE A 221 6.15 -16.33 9.59
N ASN A 222 6.25 -15.28 10.42
CA ASN A 222 7.24 -15.16 11.48
C ASN A 222 7.17 -16.32 12.50
N GLN A 223 5.96 -16.70 12.92
CA GLN A 223 5.72 -17.87 13.80
C GLN A 223 6.19 -19.18 13.15
N LYS A 224 6.06 -19.30 11.83
CA LYS A 224 6.46 -20.50 11.08
C LYS A 224 7.95 -20.55 10.74
N THR A 225 8.67 -19.47 10.98
CA THR A 225 10.14 -19.36 10.80
C THR A 225 10.89 -19.39 12.13
N GLU A 226 10.25 -19.79 13.23
CA GLU A 226 10.85 -19.89 14.58
C GLU A 226 12.22 -20.56 14.60
N LYS A 227 12.36 -21.67 13.85
CA LYS A 227 13.58 -22.48 13.79
C LYS A 227 14.76 -21.85 13.05
N ILE A 228 14.56 -20.75 12.33
CA ILE A 228 15.64 -20.05 11.63
C ILE A 228 16.28 -19.07 12.61
N ASP A 229 17.58 -19.21 12.87
CA ASP A 229 18.29 -18.44 13.89
C ASP A 229 18.32 -16.94 13.58
N TYR A 230 18.65 -16.57 12.34
CA TYR A 230 18.85 -15.20 11.93
C TYR A 230 18.65 -15.01 10.42
N ILE A 231 18.00 -13.93 10.02
CA ILE A 231 17.90 -13.50 8.62
C ILE A 231 18.27 -12.02 8.57
N GLU A 232 19.43 -11.71 8.00
CA GLU A 232 19.97 -10.36 7.95
C GLU A 232 19.06 -9.43 7.13
N ASP A 233 18.71 -8.29 7.71
CA ASP A 233 18.06 -7.21 6.98
C ASP A 233 19.03 -6.56 5.99
N ASN A 234 18.56 -6.30 4.77
CA ASN A 234 19.32 -5.58 3.74
C ASN A 234 19.79 -4.19 4.20
N TYR A 235 19.06 -3.57 5.13
CA TYR A 235 19.41 -2.25 5.65
C TYR A 235 20.33 -2.29 6.87
N ALA A 236 20.66 -3.47 7.41
CA ALA A 236 21.48 -3.65 8.61
C ALA A 236 22.88 -3.03 8.52
N LYS A 237 23.40 -2.84 7.31
CA LYS A 237 24.76 -2.34 7.04
C LYS A 237 24.79 -0.90 6.52
N ILE A 238 23.64 -0.22 6.45
CA ILE A 238 23.63 1.18 6.04
C ILE A 238 24.04 2.05 7.21
N GLU A 239 25.23 2.65 7.11
CA GLU A 239 25.67 3.70 8.02
C GLU A 239 25.05 5.04 7.59
N PHE A 240 24.18 5.59 8.43
CA PHE A 240 23.69 6.95 8.26
C PHE A 240 24.69 7.92 8.92
N THR A 241 25.43 8.65 8.10
CA THR A 241 26.16 9.83 8.56
C THR A 241 25.26 11.04 8.38
N TYR A 242 24.93 11.70 9.49
CA TYR A 242 24.25 12.99 9.47
C TYR A 242 25.32 14.06 9.73
N GLU A 243 25.48 15.00 8.80
CA GLU A 243 26.29 16.21 8.99
C GLU A 243 25.60 17.19 9.96
#